data_AF-A0AB37HQD0-F1
#
_entry.id   AF-A0AB37HQD0-F1
#
_cell.length_a   1.000
_cell.length_b   1.000
_cell.length_c   1.000
_cell.angle_alpha   90.00
_cell.angle_beta   90.00
_cell.angle_gamma   90.00
#
_symmetry.space_group_name_H-M   'P 1'
#
loop_
_entity.id
_entity.type
_entity.pdbx_description
1 polymer ?
#
loop_
_entity_poly.entity_id
_entity_poly.type
_entity_poly.pdbx_seq_one_letter_code
_entity_poly.pdbx_strand_id
1 'polypeptide(L)'
;MEKTMQEIKVVKSEIEPILRDLIAVTNRLDLNQPKTEFLKSTLSVINKIEDIEQNYYELLKKYKSLLLTTENEAWSAIERFIEAENKIADSTFGKETVR
;
A
#
# COMPACT_ATOMS: atom_id res chain seq x y z
N MET A 1 6.98 30.50 23.53
CA MET A 1 6.56 30.32 22.13
C MET A 1 5.84 28.99 22.05
N GLU A 2 4.52 29.02 22.04
CA GLU A 2 3.68 27.84 21.89
C GLU A 2 3.74 27.43 20.42
N LYS A 3 4.29 26.25 20.16
CA LYS A 3 4.40 25.70 18.81
C LYS A 3 3.00 25.26 18.43
N THR A 4 2.27 26.04 17.63
CA THR A 4 0.98 25.67 17.07
C THR A 4 1.15 24.35 16.34
N MET A 5 0.75 23.24 16.98
CA MET A 5 0.63 21.96 16.30
C MET A 5 -0.43 22.18 15.23
N GLN A 6 -0.03 22.20 13.96
CA GLN A 6 -1.00 22.13 12.87
C GLN A 6 -1.85 20.88 13.12
N GLU A 7 -3.11 21.11 13.44
CA GLU A 7 -4.08 20.05 13.64
C GLU A 7 -4.22 19.31 12.32
N ILE A 8 -3.89 18.01 12.31
CA ILE A 8 -3.95 17.20 11.10
C ILE A 8 -5.42 16.83 10.88
N LYS A 9 -6.10 17.58 10.01
CA LYS A 9 -7.47 17.29 9.61
C LYS A 9 -7.48 16.23 8.51
N VAL A 10 -7.92 15.01 8.86
CA VAL A 10 -8.07 13.90 7.91
C VAL A 10 -9.52 13.87 7.40
N VAL A 11 -9.71 14.07 6.09
CA VAL A 11 -11.03 14.03 5.44
C VAL A 11 -11.18 12.69 4.70
N LYS A 12 -11.90 11.75 5.32
CA LYS A 12 -12.06 10.37 4.79
C LYS A 12 -12.52 10.35 3.33
N SER A 13 -13.52 11.17 2.97
CA SER A 13 -14.10 11.23 1.64
C SER A 13 -13.13 11.67 0.54
N GLU A 14 -12.08 12.41 0.91
CA GLU A 14 -11.05 12.84 -0.04
C GLU A 14 -9.96 11.78 -0.21
N ILE A 15 -9.63 11.06 0.86
CA ILE A 15 -8.46 10.16 0.90
C ILE A 15 -8.82 8.73 0.48
N GLU A 16 -10.00 8.23 0.87
CA GLU A 16 -10.45 6.90 0.52
C GLU A 16 -10.46 6.59 -0.98
N PRO A 17 -11.02 7.44 -1.87
CA PRO A 17 -11.04 7.14 -3.30
C PRO A 17 -9.62 7.07 -3.89
N ILE A 18 -8.72 7.96 -3.45
CA ILE A 18 -7.34 8.01 -3.95
C ILE A 18 -6.57 6.76 -3.56
N LEU A 19 -6.70 6.29 -2.30
CA LEU A 19 -6.04 5.06 -1.85
C LEU A 19 -6.63 3.82 -2.52
N ARG A 20 -7.95 3.77 -2.72
CA ARG A 20 -8.60 2.66 -3.45
C ARG A 20 -8.14 2.61 -4.91
N ASP A 21 -8.02 3.75 -5.55
CA ASP A 21 -7.52 3.85 -6.92
C ASP A 21 -6.06 3.41 -7.01
N LEU A 22 -5.22 3.83 -6.05
CA LEU A 22 -3.82 3.40 -5.97
C LEU A 22 -3.70 1.87 -5.84
N ILE A 23 -4.45 1.26 -4.91
CA ILE A 23 -4.50 -0.20 -4.75
C ILE A 23 -4.98 -0.89 -6.04
N ALA A 24 -5.97 -0.31 -6.71
CA ALA A 24 -6.48 -0.87 -7.97
C ALA A 24 -5.42 -0.82 -9.08
N VAL A 25 -4.67 0.28 -9.19
CA VAL A 25 -3.56 0.42 -10.14
C VAL A 25 -2.45 -0.58 -9.84
N THR A 26 -2.05 -0.71 -8.57
CA THR A 26 -1.02 -1.67 -8.14
C THR A 26 -1.46 -3.11 -8.44
N ASN A 27 -2.73 -3.44 -8.25
CA ASN A 27 -3.26 -4.78 -8.58
C ASN A 27 -3.22 -5.11 -10.08
N ARG A 28 -3.34 -4.10 -10.96
CA ARG A 28 -3.31 -4.26 -12.43
C ARG A 28 -1.92 -4.55 -12.99
N LEU A 29 -0.85 -4.42 -12.19
CA LEU A 29 0.50 -4.76 -12.63
C LEU A 29 0.54 -6.24 -13.06
N ASP A 30 0.74 -6.46 -14.36
CA ASP A 30 0.92 -7.78 -14.94
C ASP A 30 2.35 -8.26 -14.64
N LEU A 31 2.43 -9.37 -13.94
CA LEU A 31 3.68 -10.00 -13.52
C LEU A 31 3.88 -11.36 -14.16
N ASN A 32 3.11 -11.67 -15.21
CA ASN A 32 3.25 -12.92 -15.91
C ASN A 32 4.59 -12.97 -16.64
N GLN A 33 5.37 -14.00 -16.31
CA GLN A 33 6.59 -14.31 -17.02
C GLN A 33 6.22 -14.97 -18.37
N PRO A 34 6.70 -14.45 -19.51
CA PRO A 34 6.56 -15.14 -20.77
C PRO A 34 7.25 -16.50 -20.67
N LYS A 35 6.53 -17.57 -21.00
CA LYS A 35 7.11 -18.92 -21.07
C LYS A 35 7.92 -19.02 -22.35
N THR A 36 9.17 -18.59 -22.28
CA THR A 36 10.13 -18.84 -23.36
C THR A 36 10.70 -20.24 -23.14
N GLU A 37 10.28 -21.21 -23.95
CA GLU A 37 10.88 -22.54 -23.93
C GLU A 37 12.23 -22.50 -24.65
N PHE A 38 13.28 -22.26 -23.88
CA PHE A 38 14.63 -22.51 -24.38
C PHE A 38 14.88 -24.03 -24.35
N LEU A 39 15.23 -24.60 -25.50
CA LEU A 39 15.77 -25.95 -25.54
C LEU A 39 16.98 -25.99 -24.62
N LYS A 40 16.93 -26.82 -23.57
CA LYS A 40 17.93 -26.98 -22.49
C LYS A 40 19.34 -26.68 -23.02
N SER A 41 19.80 -25.44 -22.84
CA SER A 41 20.99 -24.96 -23.51
C SER A 41 22.21 -25.36 -22.69
N THR A 42 23.21 -25.95 -23.33
CA THR A 42 24.50 -26.26 -22.69
C THR A 42 25.40 -25.03 -22.58
N LEU A 43 24.99 -23.88 -23.13
CA LEU A 43 25.73 -22.62 -23.04
C LEU A 43 25.46 -21.91 -21.72
N SER A 44 26.49 -21.81 -20.88
CA SER A 44 26.45 -21.15 -19.57
C SER A 44 25.85 -19.72 -19.60
N VAL A 45 25.97 -19.00 -20.71
CA VAL A 45 25.41 -17.64 -20.85
C VAL A 45 23.89 -17.66 -20.90
N ILE A 46 23.28 -18.64 -21.58
CA ILE A 46 21.82 -18.75 -21.70
C ILE A 46 21.21 -19.06 -20.32
N ASN A 47 21.81 -19.99 -19.57
CA ASN A 47 21.36 -20.29 -18.20
C ASN A 47 21.45 -19.05 -17.28
N LYS A 48 22.51 -18.24 -17.41
CA LYS A 48 22.61 -16.99 -16.64
C LYS A 48 21.54 -15.97 -17.02
N ILE A 49 21.13 -15.91 -18.29
CA ILE A 49 20.05 -15.03 -18.73
C ILE A 49 18.71 -15.52 -18.15
N GLU A 50 18.45 -16.82 -18.17
CA GLU A 50 17.27 -17.43 -17.54
C GLU A 50 17.24 -17.14 -16.02
N ASP A 51 18.36 -17.28 -15.32
CA ASP A 51 18.48 -16.95 -13.90
C ASP A 51 18.18 -15.46 -13.63
N ILE A 52 18.71 -14.55 -14.47
CA ILE A 52 18.44 -13.12 -14.34
C ILE A 52 16.96 -12.82 -14.57
N GLU A 53 16.36 -13.43 -15.59
CA GLU A 53 14.94 -13.25 -15.90
C GLU A 53 14.07 -13.75 -14.74
N GLN A 54 14.35 -14.93 -14.20
CA GLN A 54 13.62 -15.46 -13.05
C GLN A 54 13.75 -14.54 -11.83
N ASN A 55 14.97 -14.10 -11.50
CA ASN A 55 15.20 -13.17 -10.40
C ASN A 55 14.48 -11.83 -10.61
N TYR A 56 14.42 -11.33 -11.84
CA TYR A 56 13.71 -10.11 -12.19
C TYR A 56 12.20 -10.26 -11.93
N TYR A 57 11.56 -11.32 -12.41
CA TYR A 57 10.13 -11.54 -12.17
C TYR A 57 9.81 -11.82 -10.69
N GLU A 58 10.69 -12.51 -9.96
CA GLU A 58 10.56 -12.65 -8.50
C GLU A 58 10.67 -11.31 -7.78
N LEU A 59 11.59 -10.43 -8.19
CA LEU A 59 11.72 -9.09 -7.64
C LEU A 59 10.46 -8.25 -7.90
N LEU A 60 9.90 -8.31 -9.11
CA LEU A 60 8.65 -7.62 -9.42
C LEU A 60 7.47 -8.09 -8.56
N LYS A 61 7.38 -9.40 -8.28
CA LYS A 61 6.37 -9.97 -7.37
C LYS A 61 6.54 -9.45 -5.95
N LYS A 62 7.77 -9.44 -5.44
CA LYS A 62 8.09 -8.89 -4.11
C LYS A 62 7.75 -7.40 -4.03
N TYR A 63 8.09 -6.65 -5.07
CA TYR A 63 7.82 -5.21 -5.13
C TYR A 63 6.31 -4.91 -5.14
N LYS A 64 5.53 -5.61 -5.99
CA LYS A 64 4.07 -5.49 -5.98
C LYS A 64 3.48 -5.82 -4.61
N SER A 65 3.96 -6.88 -3.96
CA SER A 65 3.51 -7.23 -2.61
C SER A 65 3.82 -6.13 -1.61
N LEU A 66 5.01 -5.53 -1.67
CA LEU A 66 5.40 -4.45 -0.77
C LEU A 66 4.49 -3.23 -0.94
N LEU A 67 4.23 -2.82 -2.19
CA LEU A 67 3.31 -1.71 -2.48
C LEU A 67 1.93 -1.95 -1.88
N LEU A 68 1.32 -3.11 -2.16
CA LEU A 68 0.00 -3.44 -1.63
C LEU A 68 -0.02 -3.48 -0.10
N THR A 69 1.03 -4.02 0.54
CA THR A 69 1.12 -4.02 2.01
C THR A 69 1.17 -2.60 2.55
N THR A 70 2.04 -1.74 2.01
CA THR A 70 2.17 -0.35 2.46
C THR A 70 0.90 0.46 2.23
N GLU A 71 0.24 0.28 1.09
CA GLU A 71 -1.04 0.95 0.78
C GLU A 71 -2.14 0.54 1.77
N ASN A 72 -2.26 -0.75 2.09
CA ASN A 72 -3.21 -1.25 3.07
C ASN A 72 -2.88 -0.78 4.50
N GLU A 73 -1.61 -0.79 4.88
CA GLU A 73 -1.17 -0.30 6.19
C GLU A 73 -1.46 1.19 6.37
N ALA A 74 -1.23 2.00 5.32
CA ALA A 74 -1.57 3.41 5.30
C ALA A 74 -3.08 3.62 5.49
N TRP A 75 -3.91 2.87 4.78
CA TRP A 75 -5.36 2.93 4.94
C TRP A 75 -5.79 2.56 6.37
N SER A 76 -5.29 1.45 6.92
CA SER A 76 -5.58 1.05 8.30
C SER A 76 -5.09 2.05 9.35
N ALA A 77 -4.01 2.80 9.08
CA ALA A 77 -3.56 3.87 9.96
C ALA A 77 -4.52 5.06 9.94
N ILE A 78 -5.01 5.44 8.74
CA ILE A 78 -6.00 6.51 8.57
C ILE A 78 -7.32 6.15 9.25
N GLU A 79 -7.81 4.92 9.09
CA GLU A 79 -9.04 4.46 9.76
C GLU A 79 -8.90 4.54 11.28
N ARG A 80 -7.79 4.04 11.84
CA ARG A 80 -7.52 4.13 13.28
C ARG A 80 -7.44 5.57 13.78
N PHE A 81 -6.88 6.49 12.99
CA PHE A 81 -6.85 7.90 13.33
C PHE A 81 -8.25 8.50 13.39
N ILE A 82 -9.08 8.27 12.36
CA ILE A 82 -10.47 8.76 12.31
C ILE A 82 -11.29 8.20 13.47
N GLU A 83 -11.12 6.91 13.80
CA GLU A 83 -11.79 6.29 14.96
C GLU A 83 -11.36 6.94 16.28
N ALA A 84 -10.07 7.26 16.44
CA ALA A 84 -9.57 7.93 17.63
C ALA A 84 -10.17 9.34 17.78
N GLU A 85 -10.20 10.12 16.69
CA GLU A 85 -10.82 11.45 16.65
C GLU A 85 -12.31 11.40 17.02
N ASN A 86 -13.06 10.47 16.43
CA ASN A 86 -14.48 10.30 16.75
C ASN A 86 -14.70 9.95 18.24
N LYS A 87 -13.88 9.04 18.79
CA LYS A 87 -13.95 8.70 20.22
C LYS A 87 -13.64 9.88 21.13
N ILE A 88 -12.66 10.71 20.77
CA ILE A 88 -12.32 11.92 21.52
C ILE A 88 -13.49 12.91 21.47
N ALA A 89 -14.04 13.18 20.28
CA ALA A 89 -15.18 14.06 20.10
C ALA A 89 -16.39 13.59 20.94
N ASP A 90 -16.77 12.31 20.83
CA ASP A 90 -17.88 11.72 21.60
C ASP A 90 -17.66 11.84 23.11
N SER A 91 -16.43 11.62 23.59
CA SER A 91 -16.09 11.72 25.02
C SER A 91 -16.09 13.16 25.56
N THR A 92 -15.82 14.13 24.69
CA THR A 92 -15.71 15.56 25.04
C THR A 92 -17.08 16.23 25.02
N PHE A 93 -17.87 15.98 23.98
CA PHE A 93 -19.20 16.58 23.82
C PHE A 93 -20.32 15.77 24.51
N GLY A 94 -20.13 14.48 24.76
CA GLY A 94 -21.09 13.63 25.49
C GLY A 94 -21.21 13.92 26.99
N LYS A 95 -20.30 14.74 27.56
CA LYS A 95 -20.35 15.17 28.97
C LYS A 95 -21.06 16.51 29.17
N GLU A 96 -21.23 17.32 28.14
CA GLU A 96 -21.87 18.65 28.24
C GLU A 96 -23.41 18.61 28.19
N THR A 97 -24.01 17.51 27.73
CA THR A 97 -25.48 17.37 27.62
C THR A 97 -26.18 16.82 28.87
N VAL A 98 -25.45 16.63 29.97
CA VAL A 98 -26.02 16.25 31.28
C VAL A 98 -25.65 17.29 32.34
N ARG A 99 -26.21 18.50 32.23
CA ARG A 99 -26.36 19.45 33.33
C ARG A 99 -27.62 20.27 33.16
#